data_AF-A0A1W6MZP5-F1
#
_entry.id   AF-A0A1W6MZP5-F1
#
_cell.length_a   1.000
_cell.length_b   1.000
_cell.length_c   1.000
_cell.angle_alpha   90.00
_cell.angle_beta   90.00
_cell.angle_gamma   90.00
#
_symmetry.space_group_name_H-M   'P 1'
#
loop_
_entity.id
_entity.type
_entity.pdbx_description
1 polymer ?
#
loop_
_entity_poly.entity_id
_entity_poly.type
_entity_poly.pdbx_seq_one_letter_code
_entity_poly.pdbx_strand_id
1 'polypeptide(L)'
;MAETRAHPSAIIEAGARLGEGLSIGPYCHIGPEVEIGDGSVLHSHVVVMGATRLGPRAKVFPFAAIGARSQDLISGDGEGRLVIGADCIIREGVTINAGTREGGVETRIGDGCALLANSHLAHDCRLGDRVVLSNGVLIGGHVQIGDDVMIGGGAAVHQHARIGAQVFVAGLAGIEGDIIPFARAGGHRAHLFGLNLVGLRRRGYSSARIARLREAYRRLFPGKPAPREERIAALRAFAGDDPDINLLIEFLSEPSSRQLATPRPGGFARDAENAS
;
A
#
# COMPACT_ATOMS: atom_id res chain seq x y z
N MET A 1 -21.53 -20.66 17.01
CA MET A 1 -20.12 -20.37 16.67
C MET A 1 -19.74 -21.27 15.50
N ALA A 2 -19.09 -20.72 14.47
CA ALA A 2 -18.67 -21.53 13.33
C ALA A 2 -17.45 -22.36 13.74
N GLU A 3 -17.47 -23.66 13.43
CA GLU A 3 -16.38 -24.58 13.80
C GLU A 3 -15.15 -24.33 12.92
N THR A 4 -13.96 -24.28 13.54
CA THR A 4 -12.68 -24.22 12.83
C THR A 4 -12.38 -25.56 12.17
N ARG A 5 -12.11 -25.55 10.87
CA ARG A 5 -11.82 -26.73 10.05
C ARG A 5 -10.39 -26.65 9.51
N ALA A 6 -9.54 -27.58 9.93
CA ALA A 6 -8.20 -27.75 9.37
C ALA A 6 -8.12 -29.09 8.62
N HIS A 7 -7.64 -29.03 7.38
CA HIS A 7 -7.42 -30.23 6.59
C HIS A 7 -6.35 -31.12 7.25
N PRO A 8 -6.48 -32.46 7.26
CA PRO A 8 -5.51 -33.35 7.91
C PRO A 8 -4.07 -33.25 7.39
N SER A 9 -3.88 -32.75 6.17
CA SER A 9 -2.55 -32.52 5.58
C SER A 9 -1.96 -31.14 5.87
N ALA A 10 -2.68 -30.26 6.58
CA ALA A 10 -2.12 -29.00 7.04
C ALA A 10 -1.20 -29.25 8.23
N ILE A 11 -0.06 -28.56 8.25
CA ILE A 11 0.90 -28.58 9.35
C ILE A 11 0.68 -27.31 10.16
N ILE A 12 0.21 -27.47 11.39
CA ILE A 12 0.04 -26.37 12.34
C ILE A 12 0.97 -26.64 13.51
N GLU A 13 2.00 -25.80 13.66
CA GLU A 13 2.99 -25.98 14.71
C GLU A 13 2.45 -25.62 16.08
N ALA A 14 2.99 -26.27 17.12
CA ALA A 14 2.64 -25.98 18.50
C ALA A 14 3.01 -24.53 18.85
N GLY A 15 2.03 -23.76 19.34
CA GLY A 15 2.18 -22.33 19.66
C GLY A 15 1.31 -21.41 18.81
N ALA A 16 0.92 -21.86 17.61
CA ALA A 16 0.04 -21.10 16.73
C ALA A 16 -1.29 -20.76 17.42
N ARG A 17 -1.74 -19.52 17.29
CA ARG A 17 -3.00 -19.01 17.87
C ARG A 17 -4.05 -18.89 16.78
N LEU A 18 -5.07 -19.73 16.84
CA LEU A 18 -6.12 -19.81 15.85
C LEU A 18 -7.44 -19.25 16.39
N GLY A 19 -8.06 -18.35 15.63
CA GLY A 19 -9.41 -17.86 15.88
C GLY A 19 -10.50 -18.90 15.59
N GLU A 20 -11.74 -18.45 15.68
CA GLU A 20 -12.92 -19.27 15.42
C GLU A 20 -13.35 -19.28 13.95
N GLY A 21 -14.05 -20.32 13.52
CA GLY A 21 -14.61 -20.42 12.18
C GLY A 21 -13.60 -20.39 11.04
N LEU A 22 -12.35 -20.83 11.29
CA LEU A 22 -11.33 -20.85 10.25
C LEU A 22 -11.57 -21.99 9.26
N SER A 23 -11.12 -21.79 8.02
CA SER A 23 -10.99 -22.86 7.03
C SER A 23 -9.54 -22.91 6.57
N ILE A 24 -8.80 -23.93 7.00
CA ILE A 24 -7.39 -24.16 6.62
C ILE A 24 -7.37 -25.36 5.68
N GLY A 25 -7.09 -25.12 4.40
CA GLY A 25 -7.06 -26.14 3.36
C GLY A 25 -5.78 -26.99 3.36
N PRO A 26 -5.66 -27.90 2.39
CA PRO A 26 -4.63 -28.92 2.37
C PRO A 26 -3.23 -28.33 2.15
N TYR A 27 -2.23 -28.94 2.79
CA TYR A 27 -0.80 -28.60 2.64
C TYR A 27 -0.44 -27.16 3.01
N CYS A 28 -1.27 -26.51 3.83
CA CYS A 28 -0.89 -25.27 4.49
C CYS A 28 0.13 -25.54 5.59
N HIS A 29 1.04 -24.59 5.83
CA HIS A 29 1.98 -24.62 6.94
C HIS A 29 1.84 -23.33 7.75
N ILE A 30 1.53 -23.47 9.04
CA ILE A 30 1.34 -22.38 9.99
C ILE A 30 2.39 -22.54 11.09
N GLY A 31 3.30 -21.56 11.19
CA GLY A 31 4.38 -21.54 12.17
C GLY A 31 3.92 -21.28 13.61
N PRO A 32 4.81 -21.47 14.59
CA PRO A 32 4.47 -21.52 16.02
C PRO A 32 4.16 -20.15 16.63
N GLU A 33 4.56 -19.05 15.97
CA GLU A 33 4.32 -17.68 16.43
C GLU A 33 3.20 -16.97 15.67
N VAL A 34 2.49 -17.72 14.81
CA VAL A 34 1.44 -17.16 13.96
C VAL A 34 0.13 -17.01 14.72
N GLU A 35 -0.53 -15.88 14.53
CA GLU A 35 -1.92 -15.63 14.93
C GLU A 35 -2.81 -15.49 13.68
N ILE A 36 -3.93 -16.22 13.64
CA ILE A 36 -4.92 -16.12 12.56
C ILE A 36 -6.27 -15.73 13.17
N GLY A 37 -6.81 -14.58 12.75
CA GLY A 37 -8.08 -14.06 13.22
C GLY A 37 -9.30 -14.78 12.62
N ASP A 38 -10.43 -14.65 13.31
CA ASP A 38 -11.68 -15.37 13.06
C ASP A 38 -12.18 -15.32 11.62
N GLY A 39 -12.82 -16.40 11.17
CA GLY A 39 -13.46 -16.49 9.86
C GLY A 39 -12.50 -16.43 8.67
N SER A 40 -11.19 -16.49 8.90
CA SER A 40 -10.20 -16.48 7.84
C SER A 40 -10.16 -17.80 7.09
N VAL A 41 -9.91 -17.71 5.79
CA VAL A 41 -9.82 -18.84 4.86
C VAL A 41 -8.43 -18.87 4.27
N LEU A 42 -7.68 -19.91 4.62
CA LEU A 42 -6.44 -20.26 3.95
C LEU A 42 -6.79 -21.42 3.01
N HIS A 43 -6.56 -21.24 1.70
CA HIS A 43 -6.83 -22.26 0.70
C HIS A 43 -5.82 -23.42 0.82
N SER A 44 -5.21 -23.89 -0.28
CA SER A 44 -4.18 -24.94 -0.23
C SER A 44 -2.79 -24.34 -0.34
N HIS A 45 -1.75 -24.97 0.19
CA HIS A 45 -0.36 -24.57 -0.04
C HIS A 45 -0.04 -23.13 0.39
N VAL A 46 -0.70 -22.64 1.44
CA VAL A 46 -0.37 -21.35 2.05
C VAL A 46 0.67 -21.56 3.12
N VAL A 47 1.71 -20.73 3.14
CA VAL A 47 2.71 -20.74 4.21
C VAL A 47 2.63 -19.43 4.98
N VAL A 48 2.38 -19.53 6.28
CA VAL A 48 2.44 -18.40 7.22
C VAL A 48 3.48 -18.71 8.27
N MET A 49 4.47 -17.84 8.42
CA MET A 49 5.65 -18.07 9.26
C MET A 49 6.04 -16.82 10.06
N GLY A 50 7.00 -16.98 10.97
CA GLY A 50 7.50 -15.91 11.83
C GLY A 50 6.44 -15.35 12.79
N ALA A 51 6.79 -14.26 13.48
CA ALA A 51 5.87 -13.50 14.32
C ALA A 51 4.85 -12.75 13.44
N THR A 52 3.82 -13.45 12.99
CA THR A 52 2.83 -12.94 12.05
C THR A 52 1.44 -12.93 12.65
N ARG A 53 0.78 -11.78 12.62
CA ARG A 53 -0.64 -11.62 12.96
C ARG A 53 -1.45 -11.34 11.69
N LEU A 54 -2.32 -12.28 11.32
CA LEU A 54 -3.29 -12.14 10.25
C LEU A 54 -4.67 -11.81 10.85
N GLY A 55 -5.24 -10.67 10.48
CA GLY A 55 -6.54 -10.22 10.95
C GLY A 55 -7.70 -11.13 10.51
N PRO A 56 -8.92 -10.89 11.05
CA PRO A 56 -10.07 -11.73 10.78
C PRO A 56 -10.57 -11.60 9.34
N ARG A 57 -11.26 -12.64 8.87
CA ARG A 57 -11.91 -12.74 7.55
C ARG A 57 -10.94 -12.54 6.38
N ALA A 58 -9.66 -12.79 6.60
CA ALA A 58 -8.68 -12.78 5.53
C ALA A 58 -8.91 -13.97 4.58
N LYS A 59 -8.65 -13.78 3.29
CA LYS A 59 -8.69 -14.83 2.27
C LYS A 59 -7.32 -14.98 1.64
N VAL A 60 -6.66 -16.10 1.91
CA VAL A 60 -5.30 -16.37 1.46
C VAL A 60 -5.30 -17.52 0.46
N PHE A 61 -4.83 -17.23 -0.74
CA PHE A 61 -4.85 -18.11 -1.89
C PHE A 61 -3.54 -18.89 -2.05
N PRO A 62 -3.53 -19.95 -2.88
CA PRO A 62 -2.41 -20.88 -2.93
C PRO A 62 -1.04 -20.28 -3.24
N PHE A 63 -0.01 -20.85 -2.62
CA PHE A 63 1.39 -20.48 -2.81
C PHE A 63 1.77 -19.09 -2.29
N ALA A 64 0.90 -18.44 -1.50
CA ALA A 64 1.28 -17.26 -0.76
C ALA A 64 2.29 -17.62 0.34
N ALA A 65 3.36 -16.84 0.45
CA ALA A 65 4.37 -16.94 1.51
C ALA A 65 4.34 -15.67 2.36
N ILE A 66 3.86 -15.79 3.60
CA ILE A 66 3.52 -14.67 4.47
C ILE A 66 4.37 -14.71 5.72
N GLY A 67 5.01 -13.60 6.05
CA GLY A 67 5.82 -13.45 7.27
C GLY A 67 7.23 -14.00 7.14
N ALA A 68 7.69 -14.24 5.90
CA ALA A 68 9.05 -14.64 5.65
C ALA A 68 10.04 -13.56 6.11
N ARG A 69 11.28 -13.98 6.39
CA ARG A 69 12.36 -13.05 6.73
C ARG A 69 12.58 -12.05 5.59
N SER A 70 13.11 -10.89 5.96
CA SER A 70 13.57 -9.90 4.98
C SER A 70 14.58 -10.50 4.01
N GLN A 71 14.56 -10.02 2.77
CA GLN A 71 15.58 -10.30 1.75
C GLN A 71 16.74 -9.28 1.81
N ASP A 72 16.75 -8.40 2.81
CA ASP A 72 17.85 -7.47 3.07
C ASP A 72 19.08 -8.25 3.55
N LEU A 73 20.14 -8.21 2.75
CA LEU A 73 21.41 -8.90 3.02
C LEU A 73 22.26 -8.19 4.08
N ILE A 74 21.94 -6.93 4.40
CA ILE A 74 22.71 -6.10 5.33
C ILE A 74 22.19 -6.28 6.76
N SER A 75 20.88 -6.17 6.96
CA SER A 75 20.26 -6.17 8.30
C SER A 75 20.27 -7.52 9.02
N GLY A 76 20.72 -8.59 8.37
CA GLY A 76 20.91 -9.92 8.95
C GLY A 76 19.61 -10.61 9.41
N ASP A 77 19.76 -11.64 10.26
CA ASP A 77 18.64 -12.40 10.83
C ASP A 77 17.91 -11.59 11.92
N GLY A 78 16.98 -10.75 11.50
CA GLY A 78 16.14 -9.95 12.39
C GLY A 78 14.85 -10.63 12.84
N GLU A 79 14.49 -10.47 14.13
CA GLU A 79 13.22 -10.88 14.75
C GLU A 79 12.09 -9.89 14.42
N GLY A 80 11.89 -9.60 13.14
CA GLY A 80 10.78 -8.76 12.71
C GLY A 80 9.42 -9.44 12.87
N ARG A 81 8.37 -8.63 12.95
CA ARG A 81 6.99 -9.09 12.91
C ARG A 81 6.25 -8.57 11.68
N LEU A 82 5.14 -9.23 11.38
CA LEU A 82 4.19 -8.84 10.35
C LEU A 82 2.79 -8.71 10.94
N VAL A 83 2.11 -7.61 10.66
CA VAL A 83 0.71 -7.39 11.08
C VAL A 83 -0.13 -7.08 9.85
N ILE A 84 -1.18 -7.88 9.63
CA ILE A 84 -2.14 -7.72 8.53
C ILE A 84 -3.52 -7.50 9.12
N GLY A 85 -4.24 -6.50 8.62
CA GLY A 85 -5.59 -6.13 9.04
C GLY A 85 -6.68 -7.14 8.64
N ALA A 86 -7.92 -6.78 8.95
CA ALA A 86 -9.11 -7.55 8.63
C ALA A 86 -9.46 -7.51 7.14
N ASP A 87 -10.25 -8.48 6.68
CA ASP A 87 -10.87 -8.50 5.35
C ASP A 87 -9.88 -8.39 4.17
N CYS A 88 -8.61 -8.75 4.40
CA CYS A 88 -7.59 -8.74 3.37
C CYS A 88 -7.73 -9.92 2.40
N ILE A 89 -7.45 -9.66 1.12
CA ILE A 89 -7.38 -10.68 0.07
C ILE A 89 -5.92 -10.80 -0.39
N ILE A 90 -5.34 -11.98 -0.20
CA ILE A 90 -3.95 -12.26 -0.55
C ILE A 90 -3.96 -13.36 -1.60
N ARG A 91 -3.72 -12.98 -2.86
CA ARG A 91 -3.80 -13.87 -4.02
C ARG A 91 -2.58 -14.78 -4.16
N GLU A 92 -2.62 -15.59 -5.21
CA GLU A 92 -1.67 -16.65 -5.48
C GLU A 92 -0.24 -16.11 -5.62
N GLY A 93 0.74 -16.80 -5.03
CA GLY A 93 2.15 -16.45 -5.15
C GLY A 93 2.54 -15.10 -4.53
N VAL A 94 1.66 -14.45 -3.77
CA VAL A 94 2.00 -13.23 -3.04
C VAL A 94 3.07 -13.52 -1.99
N THR A 95 4.04 -12.62 -1.88
CA THR A 95 5.10 -12.70 -0.87
C THR A 95 5.08 -11.44 0.01
N ILE A 96 5.14 -11.64 1.32
CA ILE A 96 5.13 -10.55 2.31
C ILE A 96 6.20 -10.83 3.34
N ASN A 97 7.17 -9.93 3.45
CA ASN A 97 8.27 -10.06 4.39
C ASN A 97 7.93 -9.33 5.71
N ALA A 98 8.34 -9.93 6.83
CA ALA A 98 8.31 -9.27 8.13
C ALA A 98 9.28 -8.07 8.16
N GLY A 99 9.13 -7.22 9.18
CA GLY A 99 10.04 -6.09 9.38
C GLY A 99 11.46 -6.52 9.71
N THR A 100 12.33 -5.55 9.95
CA THR A 100 13.70 -5.76 10.41
C THR A 100 13.93 -5.02 11.73
N ARG A 101 14.89 -5.48 12.54
CA ARG A 101 15.23 -4.80 13.79
C ARG A 101 15.66 -3.34 13.56
N GLU A 102 16.39 -3.09 12.49
CA GLU A 102 16.87 -1.75 12.10
C GLU A 102 15.75 -0.86 11.54
N GLY A 103 14.74 -1.45 10.89
CA GLY A 103 13.66 -0.75 10.21
C GLY A 103 12.42 -0.41 11.02
N GLY A 104 12.41 -0.70 12.32
CA GLY A 104 11.25 -0.48 13.19
C GLY A 104 10.43 -1.75 13.48
N VAL A 105 11.03 -2.92 13.26
CA VAL A 105 10.61 -4.26 13.69
C VAL A 105 9.31 -4.77 13.08
N GLU A 106 8.60 -4.01 12.24
CA GLU A 106 7.25 -4.34 11.80
C GLU A 106 6.96 -3.92 10.36
N THR A 107 6.52 -4.90 9.56
CA THR A 107 5.73 -4.64 8.34
C THR A 107 4.24 -4.63 8.73
N ARG A 108 3.49 -3.62 8.25
CA ARG A 108 2.06 -3.46 8.56
C ARG A 108 1.22 -3.28 7.30
N ILE A 109 0.09 -3.99 7.25
CA ILE A 109 -0.95 -3.86 6.23
C ILE A 109 -2.28 -3.56 6.95
N GLY A 110 -2.98 -2.51 6.53
CA GLY A 110 -4.30 -2.14 7.05
C GLY A 110 -5.43 -3.08 6.60
N ASP A 111 -6.66 -2.64 6.81
CA ASP A 111 -7.87 -3.42 6.57
C ASP A 111 -8.33 -3.37 5.10
N GLY A 112 -8.95 -4.45 4.61
CA GLY A 112 -9.57 -4.50 3.29
C GLY A 112 -8.59 -4.38 2.13
N CYS A 113 -7.30 -4.65 2.35
CA CYS A 113 -6.31 -4.63 1.29
C CYS A 113 -6.45 -5.83 0.34
N ALA A 114 -6.13 -5.64 -0.94
CA ALA A 114 -6.09 -6.70 -1.93
C ALA A 114 -4.70 -6.75 -2.58
N LEU A 115 -3.93 -7.78 -2.26
CA LEU A 115 -2.64 -8.08 -2.87
C LEU A 115 -2.88 -9.14 -3.93
N LEU A 116 -2.79 -8.75 -5.20
CA LEU A 116 -3.08 -9.63 -6.34
C LEU A 116 -1.86 -10.48 -6.74
N ALA A 117 -2.08 -11.42 -7.64
CA ALA A 117 -1.17 -12.55 -7.86
C ALA A 117 0.28 -12.10 -8.12
N ASN A 118 1.22 -12.76 -7.44
CA ASN A 118 2.66 -12.50 -7.51
C ASN A 118 3.09 -11.07 -7.13
N SER A 119 2.28 -10.31 -6.40
CA SER A 119 2.76 -9.05 -5.81
C SER A 119 3.71 -9.33 -4.64
N HIS A 120 4.69 -8.46 -4.45
CA HIS A 120 5.66 -8.52 -3.36
C HIS A 120 5.57 -7.29 -2.46
N LEU A 121 5.55 -7.52 -1.16
CA LEU A 121 5.73 -6.49 -0.13
C LEU A 121 6.99 -6.80 0.68
N ALA A 122 8.00 -5.93 0.54
CA ALA A 122 9.23 -6.05 1.29
C ALA A 122 9.06 -5.66 2.78
N HIS A 123 10.16 -5.75 3.52
CA HIS A 123 10.25 -5.46 4.94
C HIS A 123 9.92 -4.00 5.27
N ASP A 124 9.46 -3.77 6.51
CA ASP A 124 9.26 -2.46 7.14
C ASP A 124 8.29 -1.53 6.38
N CYS A 125 7.48 -2.10 5.49
CA CYS A 125 6.47 -1.36 4.77
C CYS A 125 5.25 -1.07 5.63
N ARG A 126 4.57 0.04 5.33
CA ARG A 126 3.30 0.41 5.96
C ARG A 126 2.26 0.69 4.89
N LEU A 127 1.26 -0.17 4.80
CA LEU A 127 0.08 0.02 3.96
C LEU A 127 -1.08 0.44 4.86
N GLY A 128 -1.79 1.50 4.47
CA GLY A 128 -3.08 1.87 5.02
C GLY A 128 -4.20 0.92 4.58
N ASP A 129 -5.43 1.40 4.66
CA ASP A 129 -6.61 0.60 4.36
C ASP A 129 -6.97 0.61 2.88
N ARG A 130 -7.62 -0.47 2.41
CA ARG A 130 -8.18 -0.60 1.06
C ARG A 130 -7.15 -0.36 -0.05
N VAL A 131 -5.89 -0.71 0.21
CA VAL A 131 -4.81 -0.67 -0.76
C VAL A 131 -4.94 -1.86 -1.72
N VAL A 132 -4.81 -1.60 -3.02
CA VAL A 132 -4.79 -2.63 -4.05
C VAL A 132 -3.43 -2.67 -4.73
N LEU A 133 -2.70 -3.77 -4.54
CA LEU A 133 -1.51 -4.08 -5.33
C LEU A 133 -1.92 -5.03 -6.45
N SER A 134 -1.88 -4.57 -7.70
CA SER A 134 -2.21 -5.41 -8.85
C SER A 134 -1.16 -6.50 -9.08
N ASN A 135 -1.44 -7.41 -10.02
CA ASN A 135 -0.56 -8.54 -10.31
C ASN A 135 0.88 -8.10 -10.56
N GLY A 136 1.84 -8.79 -9.94
CA GLY A 136 3.27 -8.55 -10.14
C GLY A 136 3.78 -7.20 -9.66
N VAL A 137 3.03 -6.47 -8.83
CA VAL A 137 3.53 -5.23 -8.21
C VAL A 137 4.66 -5.54 -7.23
N LEU A 138 5.76 -4.80 -7.30
CA LEU A 138 6.93 -4.99 -6.44
C LEU A 138 7.13 -3.75 -5.55
N ILE A 139 7.03 -3.93 -4.24
CA ILE A 139 7.23 -2.86 -3.26
C ILE A 139 8.53 -3.10 -2.50
N GLY A 140 9.49 -2.16 -2.62
CA GLY A 140 10.76 -2.19 -1.89
C GLY A 140 10.62 -1.85 -0.41
N GLY A 141 11.70 -2.02 0.36
CA GLY A 141 11.68 -1.86 1.82
C GLY A 141 11.30 -0.46 2.30
N HIS A 142 10.72 -0.35 3.50
CA HIS A 142 10.35 0.91 4.15
C HIS A 142 9.37 1.80 3.38
N VAL A 143 8.65 1.27 2.39
CA VAL A 143 7.66 2.04 1.62
C VAL A 143 6.42 2.30 2.47
N GLN A 144 5.89 3.52 2.38
CA GLN A 144 4.65 3.91 3.04
C GLN A 144 3.57 4.17 1.98
N ILE A 145 2.39 3.59 2.15
CA ILE A 145 1.25 3.71 1.23
C ILE A 145 0.03 4.08 2.05
N GLY A 146 -0.59 5.22 1.76
CA GLY A 146 -1.82 5.66 2.41
C GLY A 146 -3.05 4.89 1.94
N ASP A 147 -4.20 5.25 2.52
CA ASP A 147 -5.47 4.57 2.25
C ASP A 147 -5.95 4.71 0.80
N ASP A 148 -6.76 3.76 0.33
CA ASP A 148 -7.47 3.82 -0.95
C ASP A 148 -6.58 3.98 -2.19
N VAL A 149 -5.33 3.54 -2.08
CA VAL A 149 -4.34 3.54 -3.17
C VAL A 149 -4.50 2.31 -4.05
N MET A 150 -4.38 2.51 -5.36
CA MET A 150 -4.32 1.41 -6.31
C MET A 150 -3.05 1.50 -7.16
N ILE A 151 -2.26 0.44 -7.14
CA ILE A 151 -1.02 0.31 -7.91
C ILE A 151 -1.26 -0.70 -9.04
N GLY A 152 -1.12 -0.24 -10.28
CA GLY A 152 -1.34 -1.03 -11.49
C GLY A 152 -0.30 -2.13 -11.70
N GLY A 153 -0.67 -3.15 -12.47
CA GLY A 153 0.11 -4.39 -12.59
C GLY A 153 1.55 -4.17 -13.07
N GLY A 154 2.49 -4.92 -12.49
CA GLY A 154 3.92 -4.87 -12.81
C GLY A 154 4.62 -3.55 -12.48
N ALA A 155 3.97 -2.62 -11.77
CA ALA A 155 4.63 -1.43 -11.29
C ALA A 155 5.58 -1.77 -10.13
N ALA A 156 6.66 -0.99 -10.00
CA ALA A 156 7.65 -1.14 -8.95
C ALA A 156 7.78 0.16 -8.14
N VAL A 157 7.86 0.04 -6.82
CA VAL A 157 8.08 1.16 -5.90
C VAL A 157 9.43 0.98 -5.20
N HIS A 158 10.32 1.93 -5.41
CA HIS A 158 11.66 1.90 -4.83
C HIS A 158 11.60 2.16 -3.31
N GLN A 159 12.55 1.59 -2.56
CA GLN A 159 12.60 1.66 -1.10
C GLN A 159 12.52 3.10 -0.55
N HIS A 160 11.87 3.26 0.62
CA HIS A 160 11.59 4.52 1.33
C HIS A 160 10.64 5.51 0.62
N ALA A 161 10.09 5.20 -0.54
CA ALA A 161 9.11 6.08 -1.17
C ALA A 161 7.80 6.13 -0.37
N ARG A 162 7.14 7.29 -0.37
CA ARG A 162 5.81 7.48 0.22
C ARG A 162 4.77 7.71 -0.85
N ILE A 163 3.67 6.97 -0.79
CA ILE A 163 2.53 7.08 -1.71
C ILE A 163 1.35 7.57 -0.91
N GLY A 164 0.92 8.81 -1.13
CA GLY A 164 -0.20 9.41 -0.42
C GLY A 164 -1.52 8.70 -0.69
N ALA A 165 -2.49 8.91 0.19
CA ALA A 165 -3.81 8.29 0.07
C ALA A 165 -4.50 8.63 -1.27
N GLN A 166 -5.42 7.77 -1.71
CA GLN A 166 -6.27 7.96 -2.88
C GLN A 166 -5.52 8.00 -4.23
N VAL A 167 -4.22 7.70 -4.23
CA VAL A 167 -3.38 7.68 -5.43
C VAL A 167 -3.75 6.53 -6.37
N PHE A 168 -3.64 6.80 -7.66
CA PHE A 168 -3.60 5.75 -8.69
C PHE A 168 -2.24 5.75 -9.38
N VAL A 169 -1.57 4.60 -9.38
CA VAL A 169 -0.32 4.37 -10.13
C VAL A 169 -0.63 3.50 -11.34
N ALA A 170 -0.23 3.96 -12.52
CA ALA A 170 -0.38 3.19 -13.76
C ALA A 170 0.45 1.90 -13.74
N GLY A 171 0.03 0.89 -14.50
CA GLY A 171 0.79 -0.34 -14.66
C GLY A 171 2.17 -0.08 -15.27
N LEU A 172 3.13 -0.96 -14.95
CA LEU A 172 4.53 -0.89 -15.40
C LEU A 172 5.25 0.43 -15.04
N ALA A 173 4.72 1.19 -14.09
CA ALA A 173 5.37 2.41 -13.61
C ALA A 173 6.56 2.08 -12.69
N GLY A 174 7.60 2.91 -12.75
CA GLY A 174 8.72 2.87 -11.81
C GLY A 174 8.69 4.10 -10.90
N ILE A 175 8.36 3.89 -9.62
CA ILE A 175 8.26 4.96 -8.63
C ILE A 175 9.58 5.06 -7.86
N GLU A 176 10.33 6.14 -8.06
CA GLU A 176 11.59 6.43 -7.35
C GLU A 176 11.43 7.51 -6.26
N GLY A 177 10.26 8.15 -6.21
CA GLY A 177 9.98 9.34 -5.41
C GLY A 177 8.61 9.32 -4.75
N ASP A 178 8.36 10.31 -3.90
CA ASP A 178 7.10 10.46 -3.17
C ASP A 178 5.96 10.91 -4.10
N ILE A 179 4.77 10.32 -3.96
CA ILE A 179 3.58 10.69 -4.72
C ILE A 179 2.57 11.33 -3.77
N ILE A 180 2.15 12.56 -4.05
CA ILE A 180 1.18 13.25 -3.20
C ILE A 180 -0.19 12.56 -3.19
N PRO A 181 -0.97 12.72 -2.11
CA PRO A 181 -2.36 12.28 -2.05
C PRO A 181 -3.19 12.70 -3.27
N PHE A 182 -4.19 11.88 -3.61
CA PHE A 182 -5.15 12.09 -4.69
C PHE A 182 -4.57 12.10 -6.10
N ALA A 183 -3.26 11.96 -6.28
CA ALA A 183 -2.62 12.06 -7.58
C ALA A 183 -2.80 10.82 -8.45
N ARG A 184 -2.58 11.01 -9.75
CA ARG A 184 -2.32 9.95 -10.72
C ARG A 184 -0.86 10.00 -11.13
N ALA A 185 -0.17 8.86 -11.13
CA ALA A 185 1.23 8.77 -11.53
C ALA A 185 1.48 7.62 -12.51
N GLY A 186 2.55 7.73 -13.32
CA GLY A 186 2.93 6.65 -14.25
C GLY A 186 4.24 6.92 -15.00
N GLY A 187 4.69 5.91 -15.75
CA GLY A 187 5.96 5.92 -16.48
C GLY A 187 7.12 5.31 -15.70
N HIS A 188 8.19 4.95 -16.41
CA HIS A 188 9.45 4.45 -15.83
C HIS A 188 10.34 5.66 -15.51
N ARG A 189 10.56 5.91 -14.20
CA ARG A 189 10.66 7.26 -13.60
C ARG A 189 9.33 8.00 -13.67
N ALA A 190 8.49 7.75 -12.68
CA ALA A 190 7.13 8.20 -12.70
C ALA A 190 6.98 9.72 -12.52
N HIS A 191 6.05 10.27 -13.29
CA HIS A 191 5.61 11.65 -13.18
C HIS A 191 4.14 11.72 -12.78
N LEU A 192 3.71 12.87 -12.28
CA LEU A 192 2.30 13.13 -12.02
C LEU A 192 1.57 13.47 -13.32
N PHE A 193 0.35 12.94 -13.47
CA PHE A 193 -0.58 13.20 -14.57
C PHE A 193 -1.91 13.76 -14.04
N GLY A 194 -1.82 14.72 -13.12
CA GLY A 194 -2.99 15.29 -12.45
C GLY A 194 -3.55 14.43 -11.31
N LEU A 195 -4.85 14.58 -11.06
CA LEU A 195 -5.58 13.92 -9.98
C LEU A 195 -6.25 12.62 -10.45
N ASN A 196 -6.47 11.69 -9.52
CA ASN A 196 -7.23 10.44 -9.70
C ASN A 196 -8.75 10.71 -9.75
N LEU A 197 -9.20 11.50 -10.72
CA LEU A 197 -10.59 11.94 -10.81
C LEU A 197 -11.60 10.79 -10.93
N VAL A 198 -11.21 9.69 -11.59
CA VAL A 198 -12.06 8.50 -11.72
C VAL A 198 -12.25 7.83 -10.35
N GLY A 199 -11.16 7.61 -9.60
CA GLY A 199 -11.23 7.02 -8.26
C GLY A 199 -12.03 7.89 -7.29
N LEU A 200 -11.80 9.21 -7.31
CA LEU A 200 -12.51 10.15 -6.44
C LEU A 200 -14.02 10.17 -6.71
N ARG A 201 -14.44 10.18 -7.98
CA ARG A 201 -15.87 10.13 -8.35
C ARG A 201 -16.52 8.80 -7.93
N ARG A 202 -15.83 7.67 -8.12
CA ARG A 202 -16.34 6.35 -7.69
C ARG A 202 -16.52 6.26 -6.17
N ARG A 203 -15.73 7.01 -5.40
CA ARG A 203 -15.84 7.13 -3.94
C ARG A 203 -16.74 8.29 -3.47
N GLY A 204 -17.54 8.85 -4.37
CA GLY A 204 -18.59 9.82 -4.00
C GLY A 204 -18.11 11.24 -3.74
N TYR A 205 -16.91 11.63 -4.20
CA TYR A 205 -16.47 13.02 -4.07
C TYR A 205 -17.35 13.93 -4.92
N SER A 206 -17.89 14.98 -4.31
CA SER A 206 -18.73 15.96 -5.00
C SER A 206 -17.92 16.78 -6.00
N SER A 207 -18.59 17.34 -7.01
CA SER A 207 -17.96 18.23 -7.98
C SER A 207 -17.28 19.44 -7.32
N ALA A 208 -17.85 19.97 -6.23
CA ALA A 208 -17.26 21.07 -5.47
C ALA A 208 -15.95 20.66 -4.78
N ARG A 209 -15.92 19.49 -4.12
CA ARG A 209 -14.72 18.93 -3.48
C ARG A 209 -13.60 18.65 -4.50
N ILE A 210 -13.96 18.06 -5.65
CA ILE A 210 -13.04 17.85 -6.77
C ILE A 210 -12.51 19.18 -7.32
N ALA A 211 -13.35 20.21 -7.43
CA ALA A 211 -12.93 21.53 -7.90
C ALA A 211 -11.90 22.17 -6.95
N ARG A 212 -12.09 22.02 -5.64
CA ARG A 212 -11.11 22.47 -4.63
C ARG A 212 -9.78 21.72 -4.73
N LEU A 213 -9.82 20.40 -4.87
CA LEU A 213 -8.61 19.59 -5.08
C LEU A 213 -7.85 20.00 -6.35
N ARG A 214 -8.56 20.28 -7.46
CA ARG A 214 -7.95 20.78 -8.70
C ARG A 214 -7.25 22.12 -8.48
N GLU A 215 -7.87 23.03 -7.72
CA GLU A 215 -7.26 24.32 -7.38
C GLU A 215 -6.04 24.16 -6.49
N ALA A 216 -6.09 23.29 -5.47
CA ALA A 216 -4.93 22.94 -4.66
C ALA A 216 -3.77 22.38 -5.52
N TYR A 217 -4.08 21.47 -6.44
CA TYR A 217 -3.07 20.90 -7.35
C TYR A 217 -2.40 21.96 -8.23
N ARG A 218 -3.16 22.92 -8.79
CA ARG A 218 -2.59 24.03 -9.58
C ARG A 218 -1.67 24.92 -8.75
N ARG A 219 -2.04 25.20 -7.49
CA ARG A 219 -1.21 25.98 -6.56
C ARG A 219 0.08 25.25 -6.20
N LEU A 220 -0.01 23.93 -6.02
CA LEU A 220 1.15 23.09 -5.74
C LEU A 220 2.09 22.94 -6.95
N PHE A 221 1.60 23.12 -8.17
CA PHE A 221 2.40 23.01 -9.39
C PHE A 221 2.04 24.12 -10.39
N PRO A 222 2.47 25.37 -10.13
CA PRO A 222 2.01 26.56 -10.86
C PRO A 222 2.60 26.71 -12.29
N GLY A 223 3.15 25.64 -12.88
CA GLY A 223 3.78 25.65 -14.21
C GLY A 223 5.12 26.41 -14.29
N LYS A 224 5.44 27.27 -13.31
CA LYS A 224 6.73 27.93 -13.13
C LYS A 224 7.47 27.32 -11.92
N PRO A 225 8.82 27.28 -11.93
CA PRO A 225 9.59 26.87 -10.77
C PRO A 225 9.25 27.76 -9.56
N ALA A 226 8.91 27.12 -8.44
CA ALA A 226 8.71 27.80 -7.16
C ALA A 226 9.29 26.91 -6.04
N PRO A 227 9.95 27.50 -5.02
CA PRO A 227 10.45 26.77 -3.87
C PRO A 227 9.36 25.93 -3.19
N ARG A 228 9.75 24.80 -2.58
CA ARG A 228 8.82 23.88 -1.92
C ARG A 228 8.03 24.58 -0.81
N GLU A 229 8.72 25.41 -0.02
CA GLU A 229 8.17 26.14 1.12
C GLU A 229 7.09 27.14 0.67
N GLU A 230 7.32 27.83 -0.45
CA GLU A 230 6.34 28.76 -1.03
C GLU A 230 5.09 28.03 -1.52
N ARG A 231 5.26 26.88 -2.18
CA ARG A 231 4.13 26.06 -2.66
C ARG A 231 3.30 25.52 -1.50
N ILE A 232 3.95 25.12 -0.39
CA ILE A 232 3.26 24.69 0.84
C ILE A 232 2.55 25.87 1.52
N ALA A 233 3.18 27.04 1.59
CA ALA A 233 2.56 28.24 2.17
C ALA A 233 1.31 28.68 1.38
N ALA A 234 1.37 28.63 0.05
CA ALA A 234 0.22 28.93 -0.82
C ALA A 234 -0.93 27.94 -0.62
N LEU A 235 -0.63 26.65 -0.39
CA LEU A 235 -1.63 25.65 -0.03
C LEU A 235 -2.24 25.93 1.34
N ARG A 236 -1.44 26.24 2.37
CA ARG A 236 -1.93 26.56 3.72
C ARG A 236 -2.87 27.76 3.73
N ALA A 237 -2.54 28.81 2.98
CA ALA A 237 -3.40 29.98 2.83
C ALA A 237 -4.73 29.67 2.12
N PHE A 238 -4.77 28.62 1.29
CA PHE A 238 -5.96 28.20 0.55
C PHE A 238 -6.81 27.12 1.27
N ALA A 239 -6.20 26.34 2.17
CA ALA A 239 -6.84 25.15 2.76
C ALA A 239 -8.14 25.50 3.49
N GLY A 240 -8.10 26.49 4.38
CA GLY A 240 -9.16 26.67 5.37
C GLY A 240 -9.36 25.38 6.17
N ASP A 241 -10.62 25.02 6.44
CA ASP A 241 -10.98 23.78 7.15
C ASP A 241 -11.16 22.56 6.23
N ASP A 242 -10.58 22.60 5.02
CA ASP A 242 -10.73 21.50 4.05
C ASP A 242 -9.84 20.30 4.41
N PRO A 243 -10.42 19.15 4.81
CA PRO A 243 -9.63 18.01 5.27
C PRO A 243 -8.75 17.41 4.16
N ASP A 244 -9.15 17.52 2.89
CA ASP A 244 -8.35 16.95 1.79
C ASP A 244 -7.10 17.77 1.52
N ILE A 245 -7.22 19.09 1.61
CA ILE A 245 -6.08 19.99 1.40
C ILE A 245 -5.14 19.89 2.60
N ASN A 246 -5.68 19.73 3.81
CA ASN A 246 -4.87 19.49 5.00
C ASN A 246 -4.10 18.17 4.90
N LEU A 247 -4.69 17.11 4.36
CA LEU A 247 -3.97 15.86 4.09
C LEU A 247 -2.79 16.04 3.11
N LEU A 248 -2.96 16.85 2.06
CA LEU A 248 -1.85 17.22 1.16
C LEU A 248 -0.74 17.97 1.92
N ILE A 249 -1.12 18.93 2.77
CA ILE A 249 -0.18 19.75 3.54
C ILE A 249 0.59 18.89 4.55
N GLU A 250 -0.07 17.96 5.24
CA GLU A 250 0.54 17.03 6.19
C GLU A 250 1.59 16.17 5.49
N PHE A 251 1.20 15.50 4.40
CA PHE A 251 2.11 14.67 3.60
C PHE A 251 3.36 15.45 3.12
N LEU A 252 3.16 16.70 2.70
CA LEU A 252 4.23 17.60 2.27
C LEU A 252 5.01 18.22 3.44
N SER A 253 4.50 18.24 4.65
CA SER A 253 5.20 18.80 5.81
C SER A 253 6.09 17.76 6.50
N GLU A 254 5.75 16.49 6.35
CA GLU A 254 6.57 15.39 6.86
C GLU A 254 7.94 15.29 6.17
N PRO A 255 8.99 14.93 6.92
CA PRO A 255 10.31 14.64 6.36
C PRO A 255 10.28 13.47 5.38
N SER A 256 11.08 13.55 4.32
CA SER A 256 11.24 12.46 3.37
C SER A 256 12.68 12.33 2.90
N SER A 257 13.13 11.10 2.71
CA SER A 257 14.41 10.76 2.09
C SER A 257 14.33 10.71 0.56
N ARG A 258 13.14 10.89 -0.02
CA ARG A 258 12.88 10.83 -1.46
C ARG A 258 12.38 12.16 -1.99
N GLN A 259 12.72 12.43 -3.25
CA GLN A 259 12.20 13.61 -3.95
C GLN A 259 10.72 13.41 -4.27
N LEU A 260 9.96 14.50 -4.28
CA LEU A 260 8.56 14.49 -4.69
C LEU A 260 8.47 14.31 -6.22
N ALA A 261 7.63 13.38 -6.66
CA ALA A 261 7.24 13.26 -8.07
C ALA A 261 6.56 14.55 -8.53
N THR A 262 6.99 15.06 -9.67
CA THR A 262 6.46 16.30 -10.26
C THR A 262 5.76 16.01 -11.59
N PRO A 263 4.84 16.89 -12.02
CA PRO A 263 4.29 16.83 -13.37
C PRO A 263 5.40 16.91 -14.43
N ARG A 264 5.19 16.30 -15.59
CA ARG A 264 6.16 16.43 -16.70
C ARG A 264 6.33 17.90 -17.13
N PRO A 265 7.57 18.37 -17.35
CA PRO A 265 7.81 19.66 -17.99
C PRO A 265 7.05 19.74 -19.32
N GLY A 266 6.21 20.77 -19.50
CA GLY A 266 5.38 20.97 -20.70
C GLY A 266 4.08 20.15 -20.77
N GLY A 267 3.76 19.32 -19.76
CA GLY A 267 2.57 18.44 -19.75
C GLY A 267 1.26 19.11 -19.32
N PHE A 268 1.31 20.27 -18.66
CA PHE A 268 0.11 20.95 -18.13
C PHE A 268 -0.90 21.33 -19.22
N ALA A 269 -0.45 21.58 -20.46
CA ALA A 269 -1.32 22.01 -21.55
C ALA A 269 -2.18 20.87 -22.12
N ARG A 270 -1.71 19.61 -22.13
CA ARG A 270 -2.41 18.49 -22.80
C ARG A 270 -3.43 17.77 -21.93
N ASP A 271 -3.21 17.69 -20.62
CA ASP A 271 -4.11 16.97 -19.71
C ASP A 271 -5.35 17.79 -19.31
N ALA A 272 -5.32 19.12 -19.49
CA ALA A 272 -6.48 19.98 -19.31
C ALA A 272 -7.50 19.85 -20.45
N GLU A 273 -7.04 19.57 -21.68
CA GLU A 273 -7.89 19.43 -22.88
C GLU A 273 -8.59 18.07 -22.93
N ASN A 274 -7.93 16.99 -22.49
CA ASN A 274 -8.48 15.62 -22.54
C ASN A 274 -9.43 15.27 -21.37
N ALA A 275 -9.82 16.26 -20.55
CA ALA A 275 -10.72 16.07 -19.41
C ALA A 275 -12.02 16.89 -19.52
N SER A 276 -12.35 17.35 -20.74
CA SER A 276 -13.65 17.94 -21.10
C SER A 276 -14.63 16.86 -21.56
#